data_AF-W7Q3C9-F1
#
_entry.id   AF-W7Q3C9-F1
#
_cell.length_a   1.000
_cell.length_b   1.000
_cell.length_c   1.000
_cell.angle_alpha   90.00
_cell.angle_beta   90.00
_cell.angle_gamma   90.00
#
_symmetry.space_group_name_H-M   'P 1'
#
loop_
_entity.id
_entity.type
_entity.pdbx_description
1 polymer ?
#
loop_
_entity_poly.entity_id
_entity_poly.type
_entity_poly.pdbx_seq_one_letter_code
_entity_poly.pdbx_strand_id
1 'polypeptide(L)'
;MVLEEGAQIVFDPDHAIPMPMMGHVTSSYYSPTLRSGFALAVVKGGQSRMGETVYLPMADGKTHAAEIVGPIFYDPKGARQHV
;
A
#
# COMPACT_ATOMS: atom_id res chain seq x y z
N MET A 1 4.97 -11.15 0.21
CA MET A 1 5.85 -10.00 -0.07
C MET A 1 5.58 -8.95 0.99
N VAL A 2 6.62 -8.31 1.53
CA VAL A 2 6.50 -7.16 2.44
C VAL A 2 7.07 -5.97 1.68
N LEU A 3 6.32 -4.86 1.61
CA LEU A 3 6.79 -3.65 0.95
C LEU A 3 7.85 -2.97 1.80
N GLU A 4 8.78 -2.25 1.18
CA GLU A 4 9.77 -1.46 1.91
C GLU A 4 9.10 -0.22 2.54
N GLU A 5 9.39 0.03 3.82
CA GLU A 5 8.94 1.23 4.50
C GLU A 5 9.66 2.46 3.90
N GLY A 6 8.93 3.55 3.67
CA GLY A 6 9.44 4.73 2.97
C GLY A 6 9.42 4.62 1.44
N ALA A 7 9.09 3.46 0.86
CA ALA A 7 8.96 3.31 -0.58
C ALA A 7 7.94 4.30 -1.15
N GLN A 8 8.32 4.96 -2.26
CA GLN A 8 7.48 5.94 -2.92
C GLN A 8 6.37 5.27 -3.71
N ILE A 9 5.18 5.85 -3.66
CA ILE A 9 4.01 5.38 -4.39
C ILE A 9 3.80 6.26 -5.62
N VAL A 10 3.60 5.62 -6.78
CA VAL A 10 3.19 6.25 -8.03
C VAL A 10 1.92 5.57 -8.57
N PHE A 11 1.13 6.29 -9.37
CA PHE A 11 -0.07 5.73 -10.01
C PHE A 11 0.21 5.12 -11.39
N ASP A 12 1.31 5.53 -12.01
CA ASP A 12 1.74 5.06 -13.33
C ASP A 12 3.21 4.64 -13.22
N PRO A 13 3.53 3.34 -13.40
CA PRO A 13 4.89 2.84 -13.27
C PRO A 13 5.77 3.24 -14.46
N ASP A 14 5.17 3.64 -15.59
CA ASP A 14 5.86 3.99 -16.84
C ASP A 14 6.00 5.51 -17.02
N HIS A 15 5.65 6.29 -15.99
CA HIS A 15 5.75 7.74 -16.04
C HIS A 15 7.20 8.20 -16.25
N ALA A 16 7.39 9.26 -17.02
CA ALA A 16 8.72 9.81 -17.28
C ALA A 16 9.41 10.26 -15.99
N ILE A 17 10.72 10.03 -15.89
CA ILE A 17 11.54 10.51 -14.78
C ILE A 17 11.79 12.02 -14.97
N PRO A 18 11.59 12.88 -13.93
CA PRO A 18 11.22 12.52 -12.55
C PRO A 18 9.73 12.19 -12.38
N MET A 19 9.46 11.05 -11.75
CA MET A 19 8.09 10.61 -11.48
C MET A 19 7.46 11.44 -10.34
N PRO A 20 6.19 11.84 -10.46
CA PRO A 20 5.52 12.57 -9.40
C PRO A 20 5.15 11.62 -8.24
N MET A 21 5.67 11.89 -7.04
CA MET A 21 5.36 11.11 -5.84
C MET A 21 3.90 11.29 -5.41
N MET A 22 3.14 10.20 -5.38
CA MET A 22 1.72 10.19 -4.99
C MET A 22 1.50 9.75 -3.55
N GLY A 23 2.55 9.32 -2.85
CA GLY A 23 2.48 8.87 -1.48
C GLY A 23 3.75 8.13 -1.07
N HIS A 24 3.70 7.53 0.11
CA HIS A 24 4.74 6.63 0.58
C HIS A 24 4.18 5.60 1.56
N VAL A 25 4.86 4.45 1.65
CA VAL A 25 4.61 3.43 2.66
C VAL A 25 5.11 3.94 4.02
N THR A 26 4.27 3.88 5.04
CA THR A 26 4.63 4.28 6.41
C THR A 26 4.99 3.08 7.29
N SER A 27 4.29 1.96 7.10
CA SER A 27 4.49 0.74 7.90
C SER A 27 4.15 -0.47 7.05
N SER A 28 4.91 -1.57 7.17
CA SER A 28 4.74 -2.72 6.28
C SER A 28 5.11 -4.05 6.95
N TYR A 29 4.23 -5.05 6.85
CA TYR A 29 4.40 -6.32 7.56
C TYR A 29 3.83 -7.50 6.78
N TYR A 30 4.33 -8.70 7.09
CA TYR A 30 3.62 -9.94 6.79
C TYR A 30 2.66 -10.25 7.93
N SER A 31 1.39 -10.48 7.60
CA SER A 31 0.38 -10.92 8.57
C SER A 31 0.15 -12.43 8.46
N PRO A 32 0.50 -13.23 9.49
CA PRO A 32 0.17 -14.66 9.51
C PRO A 32 -1.34 -14.91 9.41
N THR A 33 -2.14 -14.00 9.96
CA THR A 33 -3.60 -14.05 9.95
C THR A 33 -4.17 -13.87 8.55
N LEU A 34 -3.63 -12.91 7.78
CA LEU A 34 -4.06 -12.68 6.39
C LEU A 34 -3.36 -13.61 5.39
N ARG A 35 -2.27 -14.29 5.81
CA ARG A 35 -1.36 -15.06 4.95
C ARG A 35 -0.83 -14.24 3.77
N SER A 36 -0.69 -12.95 3.98
CA SER A 36 -0.26 -11.98 2.97
C SER A 36 0.52 -10.84 3.63
N GLY A 37 1.26 -10.09 2.81
CA GLY A 37 1.79 -8.81 3.25
C GLY A 37 0.76 -7.72 3.12
N PHE A 38 0.83 -6.74 4.02
CA PHE A 38 0.04 -5.52 3.97
C PHE A 38 0.92 -4.33 4.35
N ALA A 39 0.47 -3.13 3.98
CA ALA A 39 1.12 -1.90 4.35
C ALA A 39 0.10 -0.83 4.71
N LEU A 40 0.50 0.07 5.61
CA LEU A 40 -0.13 1.36 5.78
C LEU A 40 0.64 2.39 4.96
N ALA A 41 -0.07 3.33 4.38
CA ALA A 41 0.50 4.34 3.50
C ALA A 41 -0.32 5.63 3.56
N VAL A 42 0.36 6.75 3.27
CA VAL A 42 -0.28 8.03 2.99
C VAL A 42 -0.30 8.21 1.48
N VAL A 43 -1.49 8.33 0.89
CA VAL A 43 -1.70 8.39 -0.56
C VAL A 43 -2.55 9.59 -0.93
N LYS A 44 -2.12 10.36 -1.94
CA LYS A 44 -2.82 11.52 -2.47
C LYS A 44 -4.19 11.11 -3.02
N GLY A 45 -5.25 11.54 -2.36
CA GLY A 45 -6.63 11.16 -2.70
C GLY A 45 -6.93 9.69 -2.44
N GLY A 46 -6.17 9.00 -1.57
CA GLY A 46 -6.30 7.55 -1.38
C GLY A 46 -7.71 7.05 -1.05
N GLN A 47 -8.51 7.83 -0.32
CA GLN A 47 -9.90 7.46 0.00
C GLN A 47 -10.80 7.30 -1.24
N SER A 48 -10.55 8.08 -2.31
CA SER A 48 -11.34 7.99 -3.55
C SER A 48 -10.80 6.94 -4.53
N ARG A 49 -9.78 6.17 -4.14
CA ARG A 49 -9.04 5.24 -5.00
C ARG A 49 -9.12 3.79 -4.52
N MET A 50 -10.16 3.46 -3.77
CA MET A 50 -10.35 2.11 -3.22
C MET A 50 -10.43 1.07 -4.35
N GLY A 51 -9.66 0.00 -4.24
CA GLY A 51 -9.54 -1.05 -5.25
C GLY A 51 -8.61 -0.72 -6.42
N GLU A 52 -8.03 0.49 -6.47
CA GLU A 52 -7.02 0.82 -7.48
C GLU A 52 -5.67 0.18 -7.14
N THR A 53 -4.97 -0.26 -8.18
CA THR A 53 -3.57 -0.68 -8.08
C THR A 53 -2.66 0.54 -8.07
N VAL A 54 -1.71 0.56 -7.15
CA VAL A 54 -0.60 1.52 -7.10
C VAL A 54 0.73 0.79 -7.22
N TYR A 55 1.77 1.55 -7.57
CA TYR A 55 3.07 1.01 -7.90
C TYR A 55 4.17 1.62 -7.04
N LEU A 56 5.17 0.80 -6.73
CA LEU A 56 6.33 1.16 -5.92
C LEU A 56 7.60 0.78 -6.70
N PRO A 57 8.17 1.70 -7.49
CA PRO A 57 9.45 1.51 -8.14
C PRO A 57 10.56 1.38 -7.09
N MET A 58 11.37 0.34 -7.20
CA MET A 58 12.42 -0.01 -6.25
C MET A 58 13.80 0.34 -6.81
N ALA A 59 14.77 0.54 -5.92
CA ALA A 59 16.14 0.85 -6.31
C ALA A 59 16.83 -0.28 -7.12
N ASP A 60 16.35 -1.52 -7.00
CA ASP A 60 16.84 -2.68 -7.76
C ASP A 60 16.23 -2.80 -9.17
N GLY A 61 15.44 -1.80 -9.59
CA GLY A 61 14.79 -1.74 -10.90
C GLY A 61 13.49 -2.56 -11.00
N LYS A 62 13.07 -3.24 -9.93
CA LYS A 62 11.75 -3.89 -9.89
C LYS A 62 10.67 -2.86 -9.55
N THR A 63 9.44 -3.16 -9.95
CA THR A 63 8.27 -2.42 -9.52
C THR A 63 7.34 -3.36 -8.77
N HIS A 64 7.04 -3.03 -7.52
CA HIS A 64 6.00 -3.73 -6.77
C HIS A 64 4.63 -3.11 -7.04
N ALA A 65 3.59 -3.93 -7.04
CA ALA A 65 2.20 -3.49 -7.16
C ALA A 65 1.45 -3.83 -5.87
N ALA A 66 0.54 -2.93 -5.46
CA ALA A 66 -0.34 -3.11 -4.31
C ALA A 66 -1.71 -2.53 -4.61
N GLU A 67 -2.76 -3.14 -4.05
CA GLU A 67 -4.13 -2.62 -4.14
C GLU A 67 -4.42 -1.69 -2.95
N ILE A 68 -5.05 -0.54 -3.19
CA ILE A 68 -5.56 0.31 -2.12
C ILE A 68 -6.79 -0.36 -1.53
N VAL A 69 -6.71 -0.71 -0.24
CA VAL A 69 -7.83 -1.26 0.54
C VAL A 69 -8.20 -0.35 1.70
N GLY A 70 -9.30 -0.66 2.38
CA GLY A 70 -9.76 0.11 3.53
C GLY A 70 -8.70 0.15 4.64
N PRO A 71 -8.56 1.26 5.38
CA PRO A 71 -7.57 1.37 6.45
C PRO A 71 -7.82 0.37 7.58
N ILE A 72 -9.08 -0.09 7.72
CA ILE A 72 -9.48 -1.19 8.59
C ILE A 72 -9.84 -2.38 7.69
N PHE A 73 -8.84 -3.17 7.34
CA PHE A 73 -9.00 -4.34 6.46
C PHE A 73 -9.17 -5.65 7.23
N TYR A 74 -8.91 -5.66 8.55
CA TYR A 74 -9.07 -6.83 9.40
C TYR A 74 -10.11 -6.56 10.49
N ASP A 75 -11.17 -7.39 10.52
CA ASP A 75 -12.32 -7.25 11.42
C ASP A 75 -12.93 -5.84 11.47
N PRO A 76 -13.40 -5.31 10.33
CA PRO A 76 -13.95 -3.96 10.26
C PRO A 76 -15.22 -3.74 11.10
N LYS A 77 -15.90 -4.82 11.50
CA LYS A 77 -17.11 -4.78 12.34
C LYS A 77 -16.80 -4.92 13.84
N GLY A 78 -15.55 -5.19 14.21
CA GLY A 78 -15.15 -5.40 15.60
C GLY A 78 -15.82 -6.62 16.25
N ALA A 79 -16.14 -7.68 15.49
CA ALA A 79 -16.91 -8.83 15.98
C ALA A 79 -16.19 -9.62 17.09
N ARG A 80 -14.89 -9.41 17.26
CA ARG A 80 -14.05 -10.07 18.27
C ARG A 80 -13.81 -9.21 19.52
N GLN A 81 -14.38 -8.00 19.57
CA GLN A 81 -14.29 -7.14 20.74
C GLN A 81 -15.34 -7.59 21.78
N HIS A 82 -14.87 -8.02 22.96
CA HIS A 82 -15.72 -8.50 24.06
C HIS A 82 -15.46 -7.70 25.35
N VAL A 83 -15.65 -6.38 25.27
CA VAL A 83 -15.53 -5.47 26.43
C VAL A 83 -16.77 -5.48 27.31
#